data_AF-A0A7S1G521-F1
#
_entry.id   AF-A0A7S1G521-F1
#
_cell.length_a   1.000
_cell.length_b   1.000
_cell.length_c   1.000
_cell.angle_alpha   90.00
_cell.angle_beta   90.00
_cell.angle_gamma   90.00
#
_symmetry.space_group_name_H-M   'P 1'
#
loop_
_entity.id
_entity.type
_entity.pdbx_description
1 polymer ?
#
loop_
_entity_poly.entity_id
_entity_poly.type
_entity_poly.pdbx_seq_one_letter_code
_entity_poly.pdbx_strand_id
1 'polypeptide(L)'
;HRRGARRRIDEAFWSVSTPSSPSYGQYLSREALTELVGTADAAAAVAASLRHAGIADVAVTGSGDAVEATAPVRVMEDVFGVRFHEFEWSGPGQARRVVRAYRADRSGGGSGADAGSHPAGSLGVHEGDHAPRLPADIA
;
A
#
# COMPACT_ATOMS: atom_id res chain seq x y z
N HIS A 1 12.37 -5.31 -16.87
CA HIS A 1 12.37 -5.83 -15.48
C HIS A 1 10.97 -6.09 -14.88
N ARG A 2 10.04 -5.12 -14.76
CA ARG A 2 8.72 -5.33 -14.08
C ARG A 2 7.80 -6.42 -14.66
N ARG A 3 7.76 -6.62 -15.99
CA ARG A 3 6.88 -7.64 -16.62
C ARG A 3 7.30 -9.08 -16.31
N GLY A 4 8.59 -9.31 -16.03
CA GLY A 4 9.12 -10.65 -15.72
C GLY A 4 8.71 -11.15 -14.34
N ALA A 5 8.77 -10.28 -13.32
CA ALA A 5 8.36 -10.63 -11.96
C ALA A 5 6.88 -11.00 -11.88
N ARG A 6 6.00 -10.21 -12.53
CA ARG A 6 4.57 -10.51 -12.59
C ARG A 6 4.28 -11.88 -13.18
N ARG A 7 4.95 -12.24 -14.28
CA ARG A 7 4.77 -13.54 -14.92
C ARG A 7 5.21 -14.70 -14.03
N ARG A 8 6.33 -14.55 -13.33
CA ARG A 8 6.82 -15.58 -12.39
C ARG A 8 5.87 -15.80 -11.21
N ILE A 9 5.27 -14.73 -10.68
CA ILE A 9 4.25 -14.85 -9.60
C ILE A 9 3.02 -15.57 -10.12
N ASP A 10 2.56 -15.25 -11.33
CA ASP A 10 1.41 -15.90 -11.96
C ASP A 10 1.68 -17.40 -12.21
N GLU A 11 2.84 -17.73 -12.77
CA GLU A 11 3.30 -19.11 -12.95
C GLU A 11 3.35 -19.87 -11.61
N ALA A 12 3.92 -19.28 -10.56
CA ALA A 12 4.00 -19.88 -9.23
C ALA A 12 2.62 -20.03 -8.57
N PHE A 13 1.71 -19.08 -8.76
CA PHE A 13 0.34 -19.15 -8.24
C PHE A 13 -0.39 -20.35 -8.84
N TRP A 14 -0.32 -20.51 -10.16
CA TRP A 14 -0.99 -21.62 -10.84
C TRP A 14 -0.35 -22.98 -10.53
N SER A 15 0.98 -23.05 -10.35
CA SER A 15 1.65 -24.31 -10.03
C SER A 15 1.25 -24.88 -8.68
N VAL A 16 0.99 -24.03 -7.67
CA VAL A 16 0.64 -24.47 -6.32
C VAL A 16 -0.87 -24.58 -6.08
N SER A 17 -1.69 -23.97 -6.94
CA SER A 17 -3.15 -23.92 -6.80
C SER A 17 -3.91 -24.86 -7.75
N THR A 18 -3.25 -25.44 -8.75
CA THR A 18 -3.87 -26.38 -9.70
C THR A 18 -3.82 -27.81 -9.17
N PRO A 19 -4.97 -28.49 -8.92
CA PRO A 19 -4.97 -29.83 -8.31
C PRO A 19 -4.22 -30.91 -9.10
N SER A 20 -4.13 -30.76 -10.42
CA SER A 20 -3.39 -31.68 -11.30
C SER A 20 -1.89 -31.36 -11.39
N SER A 21 -1.43 -30.28 -10.76
CA SER A 21 -0.02 -29.90 -10.73
C SER A 21 0.76 -30.77 -9.73
N PRO A 22 1.98 -31.21 -10.06
CA PRO A 22 2.87 -31.88 -9.10
C PRO A 22 3.19 -31.04 -7.85
N SER A 23 3.08 -29.71 -7.95
CA SER A 23 3.37 -28.77 -6.87
C SER A 23 2.13 -28.32 -6.10
N TYR A 24 0.97 -28.95 -6.32
CA TYR A 24 -0.27 -28.58 -5.62
C TYR A 24 -0.09 -28.62 -4.09
N GLY A 25 -0.49 -27.53 -3.43
CA GLY A 25 -0.37 -27.38 -1.98
C GLY A 25 1.04 -27.06 -1.46
N GLN A 26 2.05 -26.94 -2.33
CA GLN A 26 3.42 -26.57 -1.94
C GLN A 26 3.60 -25.05 -1.99
N TYR A 27 2.97 -24.33 -1.05
CA TYR A 27 3.00 -22.87 -1.02
C TYR A 27 4.39 -22.30 -0.75
N LEU A 28 4.66 -21.12 -1.31
CA LEU A 28 5.89 -20.36 -1.06
C LEU A 28 5.91 -19.82 0.38
N SER A 29 7.08 -19.83 1.01
CA SER A 29 7.30 -19.05 2.23
C SER A 29 7.29 -17.55 1.93
N ARG A 30 7.18 -16.72 2.98
CA ARG A 30 7.24 -15.25 2.82
C ARG A 30 8.55 -14.81 2.20
N GLU A 31 9.66 -15.39 2.62
CA GLU A 31 11.01 -15.07 2.15
C GLU A 31 11.15 -15.39 0.65
N ALA A 32 10.69 -16.59 0.24
CA ALA A 32 10.71 -17.01 -1.15
C ALA A 32 9.84 -16.12 -2.05
N LEU A 33 8.70 -15.65 -1.53
CA LEU A 33 7.85 -14.69 -2.24
C LEU A 33 8.54 -13.33 -2.38
N THR A 34 9.12 -12.79 -1.30
CA THR A 34 9.86 -11.52 -1.33
C THR A 34 11.02 -11.57 -2.32
N GLU A 35 11.77 -12.68 -2.37
CA GLU A 35 12.85 -12.89 -3.35
C GLU A 35 12.30 -12.95 -4.78
N LEU A 36 11.18 -13.65 -5.00
CA LEU A 36 10.55 -13.80 -6.31
C LEU A 36 10.11 -12.45 -6.91
N VAL A 37 9.55 -11.58 -6.06
CA VAL A 37 9.07 -10.24 -6.45
C VAL A 37 10.24 -9.26 -6.60
N GLY A 38 11.25 -9.35 -5.72
CA GLY A 38 12.50 -8.60 -5.82
C GLY A 38 12.33 -7.08 -5.64
N THR A 39 11.52 -6.66 -4.67
CA THR A 39 11.19 -5.24 -4.42
C THR A 39 12.09 -4.55 -3.40
N ALA A 40 12.97 -5.27 -2.72
CA ALA A 40 13.76 -4.74 -1.59
C ALA A 40 14.56 -3.47 -1.96
N ASP A 41 15.27 -3.47 -3.09
CA ASP A 41 16.03 -2.30 -3.55
C ASP A 41 15.13 -1.10 -3.88
N ALA A 42 13.96 -1.37 -4.48
CA ALA A 42 13.00 -0.33 -4.80
C ALA A 42 12.36 0.27 -3.54
N ALA A 43 12.01 -0.57 -2.56
CA ALA A 43 11.50 -0.13 -1.26
C ALA A 43 12.54 0.69 -0.50
N ALA A 44 13.81 0.27 -0.52
CA ALA A 44 14.92 1.02 0.07
C ALA A 44 15.11 2.39 -0.60
N ALA A 45 15.04 2.46 -1.93
CA ALA A 45 15.13 3.71 -2.68
C ALA A 45 13.98 4.68 -2.36
N VAL A 46 12.74 4.17 -2.26
CA VAL A 46 11.58 4.97 -1.85
C VAL A 46 11.76 5.46 -0.42
N ALA A 47 12.16 4.58 0.52
CA ALA A 47 12.40 4.97 1.90
C ALA A 47 13.48 6.05 2.03
N ALA A 48 14.56 5.96 1.26
CA ALA A 48 15.60 6.98 1.20
C ALA A 48 15.06 8.31 0.65
N SER A 49 14.24 8.28 -0.40
CA SER A 49 13.60 9.47 -0.96
C SER A 49 12.68 10.17 0.04
N LEU A 50 11.90 9.41 0.83
CA LEU A 50 11.01 9.97 1.86
C LEU A 50 11.81 10.62 3.00
N ARG A 51 12.91 9.99 3.42
CA ARG A 51 13.82 10.58 4.41
C ARG A 51 14.47 11.86 3.91
N HIS A 52 14.90 11.89 2.65
CA HIS A 52 15.44 13.10 2.03
C HIS A 52 14.41 14.23 1.96
N ALA A 53 13.14 13.90 1.79
CA ALA A 53 12.02 14.83 1.79
C ALA A 53 11.62 15.35 3.20
N GLY A 54 12.36 14.97 4.25
CA GLY A 54 12.14 15.44 5.61
C GLY A 54 11.21 14.57 6.47
N ILE A 55 10.84 13.38 5.99
CA ILE A 55 10.03 12.43 6.76
C ILE A 55 10.96 11.54 7.60
N ALA A 56 10.94 11.71 8.91
CA ALA A 56 11.88 11.05 9.82
C ALA A 56 11.50 9.58 10.12
N ASP A 57 10.21 9.31 10.33
CA ASP A 57 9.71 7.99 10.64
C ASP A 57 9.35 7.27 9.34
N VAL A 58 10.28 6.44 8.84
CA VAL A 58 10.13 5.68 7.59
C VAL A 58 10.62 4.25 7.83
N ALA A 59 9.74 3.28 7.64
CA ALA A 59 10.02 1.85 7.77
C ALA A 59 9.65 1.10 6.48
N VAL A 60 10.48 0.13 6.09
CA VAL A 60 10.13 -0.83 5.05
C VAL A 60 9.42 -2.00 5.73
N THR A 61 8.30 -2.46 5.17
CA THR A 61 7.55 -3.59 5.73
C THR A 61 8.38 -4.87 5.71
N GLY A 62 8.04 -5.85 6.57
CA GLY A 62 8.76 -7.13 6.63
C GLY A 62 8.78 -7.92 5.31
N SER A 63 7.80 -7.68 4.43
CA SER A 63 7.73 -8.26 3.08
C SER A 63 8.58 -7.51 2.04
N GLY A 64 9.09 -6.32 2.35
CA GLY A 64 9.97 -5.55 1.47
C GLY A 64 9.29 -4.95 0.24
N ASP A 65 7.96 -4.92 0.21
CA ASP A 65 7.13 -4.47 -0.92
C ASP A 65 6.36 -3.17 -0.63
N ALA A 66 6.35 -2.73 0.63
CA ALA A 66 5.72 -1.50 1.06
C ALA A 66 6.64 -0.68 1.98
N VAL A 67 6.37 0.62 2.03
CA VAL A 67 7.04 1.57 2.91
C VAL A 67 5.97 2.30 3.71
N GLU A 68 6.11 2.26 5.02
CA GLU A 68 5.27 2.98 5.98
C GLU A 68 6.03 4.22 6.42
N ALA A 69 5.33 5.35 6.53
CA ALA A 69 5.94 6.60 6.94
C ALA A 69 4.97 7.49 7.72
N THR A 70 5.49 8.15 8.76
CA THR A 70 4.73 9.07 9.61
C THR A 70 5.33 10.47 9.53
N ALA A 71 4.49 11.46 9.21
CA ALA A 71 4.88 12.86 9.16
C ALA A 71 3.68 13.78 9.44
N PRO A 72 3.92 15.05 9.82
CA PRO A 72 2.86 16.05 9.84
C PRO A 72 2.16 16.15 8.48
N VAL A 73 0.83 16.32 8.50
CA VAL A 73 0.00 16.41 7.30
C VAL A 73 0.58 17.41 6.29
N ARG A 74 1.03 18.59 6.76
CA ARG A 74 1.63 19.61 5.90
C ARG A 74 2.85 19.11 5.12
N VAL A 75 3.72 18.32 5.75
CA VAL A 75 4.89 17.74 5.07
C VAL A 75 4.44 16.75 4.01
N MET A 76 3.46 15.89 4.31
CA MET A 76 2.91 14.95 3.34
C MET A 76 2.25 15.66 2.15
N GLU A 77 1.50 16.73 2.41
CA GLU A 77 0.90 17.56 1.35
C GLU A 77 1.95 18.18 0.42
N ASP A 78 3.04 18.70 0.98
CA ASP A 78 4.12 19.33 0.21
C ASP A 78 4.91 18.28 -0.60
N VAL A 79 5.19 17.11 -0.02
CA VAL A 79 5.94 16.02 -0.68
C VAL A 79 5.14 15.38 -1.81
N PHE A 80 3.84 15.13 -1.60
CA PHE A 80 3.00 14.44 -2.58
C PHE A 80 2.19 15.38 -3.48
N GLY A 81 2.19 16.69 -3.22
CA GLY A 81 1.41 17.67 -3.99
C GLY A 81 -0.10 17.46 -3.88
N VAL A 82 -0.58 17.05 -2.70
CA VAL A 82 -1.98 16.74 -2.41
C VAL A 82 -2.51 17.62 -1.28
N ARG A 83 -3.83 17.61 -1.05
CA ARG A 83 -4.43 18.13 0.18
C ARG A 83 -5.16 17.02 0.90
N PHE A 84 -4.96 16.90 2.20
CA PHE A 84 -5.72 15.96 3.02
C PHE A 84 -6.97 16.65 3.54
N HIS A 85 -8.09 15.93 3.45
CA HIS A 85 -9.37 16.38 3.98
C HIS A 85 -9.92 15.29 4.90
N GLU A 86 -10.59 15.73 5.95
CA GLU A 86 -11.39 14.86 6.82
C GLU A 86 -12.79 14.71 6.21
N PHE A 87 -13.22 13.47 6.08
CA PHE A 87 -14.55 13.12 5.59
C PHE A 87 -15.28 12.36 6.69
N GLU A 88 -16.52 12.76 6.96
CA GLU A 88 -17.41 12.04 7.85
C GLU A 88 -18.50 11.36 7.03
N TRP A 89 -18.64 10.05 7.17
CA TRP A 89 -19.75 9.29 6.62
C TRP A 89 -20.75 8.97 7.73
N SER A 90 -21.99 9.42 7.56
CA SER A 90 -23.11 9.20 8.48
C SER A 90 -24.14 8.25 7.85
N GLY A 91 -23.84 6.95 7.86
CA GLY A 91 -24.78 5.90 7.49
C GLY A 91 -25.45 5.24 8.69
N PRO A 92 -26.54 4.47 8.49
CA PRO A 92 -27.13 3.67 9.56
C PRO A 92 -26.10 2.66 10.06
N GLY A 93 -25.64 2.82 11.30
CA GLY A 93 -24.74 1.87 11.99
C GLY A 93 -23.51 2.48 12.67
N GLN A 94 -22.98 3.62 12.19
CA GLN A 94 -21.99 4.46 12.91
C GLN A 94 -21.49 5.61 12.02
N ALA A 95 -21.22 6.76 12.63
CA ALA A 95 -20.40 7.79 12.00
C ALA A 95 -18.95 7.29 11.87
N ARG A 96 -18.38 7.39 10.67
CA ARG A 96 -16.97 7.05 10.41
C ARG A 96 -16.24 8.27 9.89
N ARG A 97 -15.12 8.60 10.53
CA ARG A 97 -14.21 9.66 10.08
C ARG A 97 -13.03 9.04 9.37
N VAL A 98 -12.69 9.58 8.22
CA VAL A 98 -11.55 9.14 7.42
C VAL A 98 -10.83 10.34 6.85
N VAL A 99 -9.50 10.31 6.90
CA VAL A 99 -8.66 11.28 6.20
C VAL A 99 -8.30 10.73 4.82
N ARG A 100 -8.47 11.53 3.77
CA ARG A 100 -8.13 11.15 2.40
C ARG A 100 -7.39 12.27 1.70
N ALA A 101 -6.42 11.89 0.87
CA ALA A 101 -5.82 12.79 -0.09
C ALA A 101 -6.85 13.10 -1.18
N TYR A 102 -7.13 14.38 -1.38
CA TYR A 102 -8.01 14.90 -2.41
C TYR A 102 -7.22 15.90 -3.25
N ARG A 103 -7.36 15.78 -4.57
CA ARG A 103 -6.84 16.74 -5.52
C ARG A 103 -8.04 17.30 -6.27
N ALA A 104 -8.53 18.46 -5.84
CA ALA A 104 -9.44 19.25 -6.66
C ALA A 104 -8.64 19.78 -7.85
N ASP A 105 -8.76 19.13 -9.00
CA ASP A 105 -8.56 19.81 -10.26
C ASP A 105 -9.57 20.96 -10.33
N ARG A 106 -9.09 22.20 -10.32
CA ARG A 106 -9.98 23.35 -10.44
C ARG A 106 -10.48 23.46 -11.89
N SER A 107 -11.81 23.55 -12.03
CA SER A 107 -12.57 24.24 -13.08
C SER A 107 -12.33 23.85 -14.55
N GLY A 108 -13.25 23.06 -15.11
CA GLY A 108 -13.45 22.95 -16.56
C GLY A 108 -14.47 21.87 -16.88
N GLY A 109 -15.71 22.27 -17.20
CA GLY A 109 -16.81 21.33 -17.48
C GLY A 109 -16.50 20.38 -18.64
N GLY A 110 -16.91 19.12 -18.47
CA GLY A 110 -16.75 18.10 -19.50
C GLY A 110 -17.19 16.74 -19.01
N SER A 111 -18.40 16.37 -19.41
CA SER A 111 -19.06 15.07 -19.19
C SER A 111 -18.20 13.87 -19.60
N GLY A 112 -18.29 12.80 -18.81
CA GLY A 112 -18.24 11.44 -19.35
C GLY A 112 -17.14 10.57 -18.76
N ALA A 113 -17.58 9.60 -17.93
CA ALA A 113 -16.96 8.31 -17.67
C ALA A 113 -15.42 8.28 -17.69
N ASP A 114 -14.79 8.30 -16.52
CA ASP A 114 -13.44 7.77 -16.40
C ASP A 114 -13.32 6.78 -15.25
N ALA A 115 -12.81 5.61 -15.64
CA ALA A 115 -12.61 4.43 -14.85
C ALA A 115 -11.65 4.69 -13.68
N GLY A 116 -11.80 3.89 -12.61
CA GLY A 116 -11.05 3.98 -11.37
C GLY A 116 -9.56 4.27 -11.54
N SER A 117 -9.21 5.54 -11.46
CA SER A 117 -7.84 6.00 -11.29
C SER A 117 -7.58 5.98 -9.79
N HIS A 118 -7.00 4.88 -9.29
CA HIS A 118 -6.41 4.87 -7.96
C HIS A 118 -5.21 5.82 -8.00
N PRO A 119 -5.23 6.99 -7.32
CA PRO A 119 -4.01 7.76 -7.18
C PRO A 119 -3.00 6.90 -6.42
N ALA A 120 -1.74 7.02 -6.84
CA ALA A 120 -0.58 6.25 -6.41
C ALA A 120 -0.61 5.84 -4.92
N GLY A 121 -0.71 4.54 -4.66
CA GLY A 121 -0.66 3.95 -3.32
C GLY A 121 -1.88 4.33 -2.48
N SER A 122 -2.54 3.36 -1.86
CA SER A 122 -3.45 3.69 -0.76
C SER A 122 -2.63 4.31 0.36
N LEU A 123 -2.60 5.65 0.47
CA LEU A 123 -2.16 6.30 1.69
C LEU A 123 -3.24 6.08 2.74
N GLY A 124 -3.11 4.98 3.48
CA GLY A 124 -3.86 4.76 4.71
C GLY A 124 -3.31 5.70 5.77
N VAL A 125 -4.05 6.77 6.08
CA VAL A 125 -3.74 7.59 7.25
C VAL A 125 -4.34 6.87 8.45
N HIS A 126 -3.47 6.31 9.28
CA HIS A 126 -3.85 5.76 10.59
C HIS A 126 -3.55 6.83 11.64
N GLU A 127 -4.58 7.26 12.36
CA GLU A 127 -4.40 8.03 13.58
C GLU A 127 -3.67 7.11 14.57
N GLY A 128 -2.51 7.58 15.06
CA GLY A 128 -1.58 6.75 15.82
C GLY A 128 -2.22 6.22 17.09
N ASP A 129 -2.64 4.96 17.05
CA ASP A 129 -2.91 4.16 18.23
C ASP A 129 -2.05 2.89 18.13
N HIS A 130 -0.93 2.90 18.86
CA HIS A 130 0.01 1.79 18.90
C HIS A 130 -0.63 0.57 19.60
N ALA A 131 -1.02 -0.44 18.82
CA ALA A 131 -0.56 -1.84 18.95
C ALA A 131 -1.48 -2.81 18.18
N PRO A 132 -0.94 -3.70 17.33
CA PRO A 132 -1.64 -4.94 17.05
C PRO A 132 -1.61 -5.80 18.32
N ARG A 133 -2.72 -5.82 19.07
CA ARG A 133 -2.95 -6.89 20.04
C ARG A 133 -3.23 -8.16 19.24
N LEU A 134 -2.25 -9.06 19.19
CA LEU A 134 -2.49 -10.44 18.78
C LEU A 134 -3.55 -11.03 19.73
N PRO A 135 -4.56 -11.75 19.21
CA PRO A 135 -5.49 -12.46 20.07
C PRO A 135 -4.73 -13.58 20.81
N ALA A 136 -5.09 -13.80 22.07
CA ALA A 136 -4.33 -14.59 23.05
C ALA A 136 -4.40 -16.11 22.82
N ASP A 137 -4.86 -16.55 21.66
CA ASP A 137 -5.19 -17.93 21.32
C ASP A 137 -4.23 -18.59 20.31
N ILE A 138 -3.07 -17.97 20.07
CA ILE A 138 -1.96 -18.62 19.36
C ILE A 138 -0.66 -18.46 20.18
N ALA A 139 -0.47 -19.38 21.14
CA ALA A 139 0.79 -19.68 21.81
C ALA A 139 0.85 -21.18 22.10
#